data_AF-A0ABD5V8U7-F1
#
_entry.id   AF-A0ABD5V8U7-F1
#
_cell.length_a   1.000
_cell.length_b   1.000
_cell.length_c   1.000
_cell.angle_alpha   90.00
_cell.angle_beta   90.00
_cell.angle_gamma   90.00
#
_symmetry.space_group_name_H-M   'P 1'
#
loop_
_entity.id
_entity.type
_entity.pdbx_description
1 polymer ?
#
loop_
_entity_poly.entity_id
_entity_poly.type
_entity_poly.pdbx_seq_one_letter_code
_entity_poly.pdbx_strand_id
1 'polypeptide(L)'
;MYEVPAEFVQRISEAAFLVDDPKLQLNTLTSIPGIGPATATVVLAFHDPMNYAVGDRYMIAALFDDDRALRLSDYPQLLTELRKRNPGGLDLRTVEKAYYQQYRERHDIGRW
;
A
#
# COMPACT_ATOMS: atom_id res chain seq x y z
N MET A 1 -23.52 11.63 -8.50
CA MET A 1 -22.20 10.97 -8.42
C MET A 1 -21.72 10.87 -9.86
N TYR A 2 -20.60 11.50 -10.23
CA TYR A 2 -20.07 11.38 -11.58
C TYR A 2 -19.33 10.05 -11.70
N GLU A 3 -19.67 9.26 -12.71
CA GLU A 3 -19.03 7.98 -12.99
C GLU A 3 -17.67 8.24 -13.66
N VAL A 4 -16.61 7.61 -13.16
CA VAL A 4 -15.29 7.69 -13.78
C VAL A 4 -15.29 6.77 -15.00
N PRO A 5 -14.98 7.24 -16.21
CA PRO A 5 -14.99 6.39 -17.40
C PRO A 5 -14.03 5.20 -17.27
N ALA A 6 -14.47 4.01 -17.68
CA ALA A 6 -13.64 2.79 -17.62
C ALA A 6 -12.31 2.95 -18.38
N GLU A 7 -12.35 3.58 -19.55
CA GLU A 7 -11.14 3.86 -20.35
C GLU A 7 -10.13 4.75 -19.61
N PHE A 8 -10.62 5.69 -18.79
CA PHE A 8 -9.75 6.54 -17.97
C PHE A 8 -9.05 5.70 -16.90
N VAL A 9 -9.80 4.87 -16.17
CA VAL A 9 -9.24 3.96 -15.15
C VAL A 9 -8.21 3.03 -15.78
N GLN A 10 -8.51 2.47 -16.95
CA GLN A 10 -7.60 1.59 -17.67
C GLN A 10 -6.29 2.29 -18.04
N ARG A 11 -6.35 3.46 -18.71
CA ARG A 11 -5.15 4.19 -19.14
C ARG A 11 -4.26 4.60 -17.97
N ILE A 12 -4.85 5.06 -16.86
CA ILE A 12 -4.08 5.43 -15.67
C ILE A 12 -3.44 4.20 -15.02
N SER A 13 -4.16 3.08 -14.97
CA SER A 13 -3.61 1.82 -14.44
C SER A 13 -2.45 1.33 -15.30
N GLU A 14 -2.61 1.27 -16.62
CA GLU A 14 -1.54 0.92 -17.57
C GLU A 14 -0.32 1.83 -17.40
N ALA A 15 -0.52 3.16 -17.35
CA ALA A 15 0.56 4.12 -17.15
C ALA A 15 1.30 3.91 -15.82
N ALA A 16 0.60 3.56 -14.74
CA ALA A 16 1.23 3.24 -13.47
C ALA A 16 2.13 2.01 -13.59
N PHE A 17 1.73 0.96 -14.31
CA PHE A 17 2.51 -0.27 -14.44
C PHE A 17 3.65 -0.21 -15.49
N LEU A 18 3.80 0.89 -16.22
CA LEU A 18 4.93 1.11 -17.13
C LEU A 18 6.21 1.59 -16.44
N VAL A 19 6.16 1.90 -15.14
CA VAL A 19 7.30 2.43 -14.39
C VAL A 19 7.59 1.58 -13.16
N ASP A 20 8.87 1.40 -12.84
CA ASP A 20 9.35 0.63 -11.68
C ASP A 20 9.75 1.54 -10.50
N ASP A 21 9.02 2.64 -10.30
CA ASP A 21 9.19 3.54 -9.14
C ASP A 21 7.90 3.55 -8.29
N PRO A 22 7.91 2.97 -7.07
CA PRO A 22 6.69 2.88 -6.25
C PRO A 22 6.03 4.22 -5.95
N LYS A 23 6.80 5.30 -5.80
CA LYS A 23 6.24 6.62 -5.51
C LYS A 23 5.50 7.18 -6.73
N LEU A 24 6.08 7.03 -7.92
CA LEU A 24 5.45 7.44 -9.17
C LEU A 24 4.23 6.58 -9.48
N GLN A 25 4.31 5.26 -9.28
CA GLN A 25 3.16 4.34 -9.40
C GLN A 25 1.98 4.79 -8.54
N LEU A 26 2.22 5.05 -7.24
CA LEU A 26 1.18 5.56 -6.34
C LEU A 26 0.62 6.88 -6.84
N ASN A 27 1.48 7.84 -7.17
CA ASN A 27 1.06 9.17 -7.62
C ASN A 27 0.16 9.09 -8.86
N THR A 28 0.51 8.23 -9.81
CA THR A 28 -0.28 7.95 -11.02
C THR A 28 -1.63 7.35 -10.64
N LEU A 29 -1.66 6.28 -9.84
CA LEU A 29 -2.91 5.62 -9.41
C LEU A 29 -3.84 6.57 -8.63
N THR A 30 -3.29 7.47 -7.81
CA THR A 30 -4.09 8.47 -7.06
C THR A 30 -4.72 9.55 -7.94
N SER A 31 -4.40 9.59 -9.23
CA SER A 31 -5.09 10.46 -10.20
C SER A 31 -6.48 9.94 -10.56
N ILE A 32 -6.80 8.68 -10.21
CA ILE A 32 -8.16 8.13 -10.36
C ILE A 32 -9.05 8.69 -9.24
N PRO A 33 -10.16 9.39 -9.57
CA PRO A 33 -11.07 9.91 -8.54
C PRO A 33 -11.57 8.80 -7.59
N GLY A 34 -11.44 9.04 -6.29
CA GLY A 34 -11.79 8.07 -5.25
C GLY A 34 -10.65 7.14 -4.82
N ILE A 35 -9.50 7.15 -5.51
CA ILE A 35 -8.32 6.37 -5.13
C ILE A 35 -7.36 7.25 -4.33
N GLY A 36 -7.35 7.05 -3.00
CA GLY A 36 -6.34 7.65 -2.12
C GLY A 36 -5.04 6.83 -2.06
N PRO A 37 -3.98 7.35 -1.42
CA PRO A 37 -2.69 6.65 -1.30
C PRO A 37 -2.83 5.23 -0.78
N ALA A 38 -3.60 5.00 0.29
CA ALA A 38 -3.80 3.67 0.87
C ALA A 38 -4.41 2.70 -0.16
N THR A 39 -5.48 3.10 -0.86
CA THR A 39 -6.10 2.27 -1.90
C THR A 39 -5.15 2.03 -3.08
N ALA A 40 -4.34 3.02 -3.47
CA ALA A 40 -3.33 2.83 -4.51
C ALA A 40 -2.32 1.73 -4.14
N THR A 41 -1.88 1.65 -2.87
CA THR A 41 -1.03 0.54 -2.42
C THR A 41 -1.71 -0.82 -2.48
N VAL A 42 -3.04 -0.87 -2.29
CA VAL A 42 -3.81 -2.11 -2.45
C VAL A 42 -3.74 -2.60 -3.89
N VAL A 43 -3.92 -1.70 -4.87
CA VAL A 43 -3.81 -2.05 -6.29
C VAL A 43 -2.43 -2.66 -6.60
N LEU A 44 -1.35 -2.04 -6.13
CA LEU A 44 0.00 -2.56 -6.34
C LEU A 44 0.24 -3.90 -5.62
N ALA A 45 -0.19 -4.03 -4.37
CA ALA A 45 0.00 -5.26 -3.60
C ALA A 45 -0.83 -6.45 -4.12
N PHE A 46 -1.94 -6.21 -4.80
CA PHE A 46 -2.71 -7.25 -5.47
C PHE A 46 -2.16 -7.60 -6.86
N HIS A 47 -1.56 -6.63 -7.55
CA HIS A 47 -0.88 -6.86 -8.83
C HIS A 47 0.42 -7.65 -8.65
N ASP A 48 1.25 -7.25 -7.68
CA ASP A 48 2.52 -7.90 -7.38
C ASP A 48 2.73 -8.00 -5.85
N PRO A 49 2.17 -9.05 -5.21
CA PRO A 49 2.27 -9.25 -3.77
C PRO A 49 3.69 -9.56 -3.29
N MET A 50 4.58 -9.96 -4.20
CA MET A 50 5.96 -10.27 -3.88
C MET A 50 6.73 -8.99 -3.55
N ASN A 51 6.55 -7.95 -4.37
CA ASN A 51 7.33 -6.71 -4.24
C ASN A 51 6.59 -5.55 -3.56
N TYR A 52 5.28 -5.66 -3.37
CA TYR A 52 4.44 -4.61 -2.79
C TYR A 52 3.61 -5.09 -1.59
N ALA A 53 3.24 -4.13 -0.75
CA ALA A 53 2.44 -4.33 0.44
C ALA A 53 1.39 -3.22 0.57
N VAL A 54 0.35 -3.46 1.34
CA VAL A 54 -0.64 -2.42 1.66
C VAL A 54 -0.03 -1.45 2.66
N GLY A 55 -0.09 -0.16 2.36
CA GLY A 55 0.27 0.91 3.29
C GLY A 55 -0.99 1.61 3.76
N ASP A 56 -1.27 1.57 5.06
CA ASP A 56 -2.35 2.30 5.69
C ASP A 56 -1.88 2.89 7.03
N ARG A 57 -2.80 3.51 7.77
CA ARG A 57 -2.46 4.11 9.08
C ARG A 57 -1.89 3.10 10.07
N TYR A 58 -2.32 1.83 10.02
CA TYR A 58 -1.87 0.81 10.95
C TYR A 58 -0.45 0.37 10.61
N MET A 59 -0.10 0.31 9.33
CA MET A 59 1.28 0.06 8.92
C MET A 59 2.21 1.22 9.26
N ILE A 60 1.74 2.48 9.16
CA ILE A 60 2.53 3.62 9.63
C ILE A 60 2.74 3.53 11.14
N ALA A 61 1.69 3.32 11.92
CA ALA A 61 1.79 3.17 13.37
C ALA A 61 2.70 2.01 13.76
N ALA A 62 2.55 0.85 13.12
CA ALA A 62 3.31 -0.36 13.45
C ALA A 62 4.81 -0.27 13.11
N LEU A 63 5.18 0.44 12.04
CA LEU A 63 6.57 0.49 11.56
C LEU A 63 7.32 1.76 11.98
N PHE A 64 6.61 2.87 12.19
CA PHE A 64 7.20 4.19 12.43
C PHE A 64 6.74 4.83 13.74
N ASP A 65 5.88 4.17 14.53
CA ASP A 65 5.35 4.69 15.80
C ASP A 65 4.63 6.04 15.64
N ASP A 66 3.93 6.21 14.51
CA ASP A 66 3.24 7.45 14.13
C ASP A 66 1.79 7.14 13.68
N ASP A 67 0.79 7.57 14.46
CA ASP A 67 -0.62 7.31 14.17
C ASP A 67 -1.18 8.36 13.19
N ARG A 68 -0.83 8.21 11.92
CA ARG A 68 -1.30 9.07 10.83
C ARG A 68 -1.58 8.29 9.56
N ALA A 69 -2.31 8.92 8.64
CA ALA A 69 -2.52 8.36 7.31
C ALA A 69 -1.20 8.26 6.51
N LEU A 70 -1.15 7.26 5.62
CA LEU A 70 -0.09 7.09 4.63
C LEU A 70 0.01 8.33 3.73
N ARG A 71 1.22 8.88 3.61
CA ARG A 71 1.59 9.85 2.58
C ARG A 71 2.30 9.12 1.44
N LEU A 72 2.20 9.66 0.23
CA LEU A 72 2.90 9.13 -0.95
C LEU A 72 4.42 8.97 -0.73
N SER A 73 5.02 9.88 0.04
CA SER A 73 6.45 9.86 0.36
C SER A 73 6.88 8.73 1.29
N ASP A 74 5.96 8.19 2.10
CA ASP A 74 6.30 7.16 3.09
C ASP A 74 6.47 5.79 2.43
N TYR A 75 5.81 5.56 1.29
CA TYR A 75 5.65 4.22 0.75
C TYR A 75 6.97 3.52 0.37
N PRO A 76 7.94 4.18 -0.30
CA PRO A 76 9.24 3.55 -0.56
C PRO A 76 9.98 3.15 0.74
N GLN A 77 9.87 3.97 1.79
CA GLN A 77 10.47 3.67 3.08
C GLN A 77 9.77 2.50 3.76
N LEU A 78 8.43 2.46 3.71
CA LEU A 78 7.63 1.33 4.20
C LEU A 78 8.05 0.02 3.54
N LEU A 79 8.17 -0.03 2.21
CA LEU A 79 8.61 -1.23 1.50
C LEU A 79 10.03 -1.65 1.90
N THR A 80 10.94 -0.68 2.06
CA THR A 80 12.31 -0.93 2.52
C THR A 80 12.32 -1.54 3.93
N GLU A 81 11.53 -1.00 4.84
CA GLU A 81 11.43 -1.46 6.21
C GLU A 81 10.81 -2.88 6.31
N LEU A 82 9.83 -3.20 5.48
CA LEU A 82 9.29 -4.56 5.39
C LEU A 82 10.31 -5.56 4.83
N ARG A 83 11.06 -5.19 3.77
CA ARG A 83 12.11 -6.04 3.19
C ARG A 83 13.21 -6.37 4.20
N LYS A 84 13.65 -5.38 4.98
CA LYS A 84 14.64 -5.59 6.06
C LYS A 84 14.16 -6.59 7.12
N ARG A 85 12.86 -6.59 7.43
CA ARG A 85 12.22 -7.48 8.39
C ARG A 85 11.84 -8.85 7.79
N ASN A 86 12.12 -9.05 6.49
CA ASN A 86 11.78 -10.25 5.74
C ASN A 86 13.03 -10.94 5.16
N PRO A 87 13.96 -11.42 5.99
CA PRO A 87 15.17 -12.11 5.51
C PRO A 87 14.85 -13.44 4.81
N GLY A 88 13.67 -14.02 5.07
CA GLY A 88 13.20 -15.26 4.46
C GLY A 88 12.66 -15.11 3.03
N GLY A 89 12.56 -13.88 2.52
CA GLY A 89 12.08 -13.63 1.16
C GLY A 89 10.64 -14.06 0.92
N LEU A 90 9.77 -13.94 1.94
CA LEU A 90 8.33 -14.14 1.77
C LEU A 90 7.72 -13.01 0.93
N ASP A 91 6.52 -13.21 0.40
CA ASP A 91 5.75 -12.13 -0.22
C ASP A 91 5.61 -10.94 0.75
N LEU A 92 5.90 -9.71 0.31
CA LEU A 92 5.75 -8.54 1.17
C LEU A 92 4.32 -8.36 1.66
N ARG A 93 3.32 -8.77 0.88
CA ARG A 93 1.91 -8.81 1.31
C ARG A 93 1.67 -9.80 2.46
N THR A 94 2.43 -10.88 2.56
CA THR A 94 2.32 -11.83 3.69
C THR A 94 2.93 -11.23 4.95
N VAL A 95 4.07 -10.56 4.82
CA VAL A 95 4.76 -9.91 5.94
C VAL A 95 3.94 -8.74 6.49
N GLU A 96 3.38 -7.90 5.63
CA GLU A 96 2.50 -6.81 6.06
C GLU A 96 1.25 -7.32 6.79
N LYS A 97 0.60 -8.41 6.32
CA LYS A 97 -0.53 -9.02 7.03
C LYS A 97 -0.16 -9.48 8.43
N ALA A 98 1.04 -10.04 8.60
CA ALA A 98 1.53 -10.47 9.91
C ALA A 98 1.70 -9.28 10.86
N TYR A 99 2.28 -8.17 10.39
CA TYR A 99 2.38 -6.93 11.17
C TYR A 99 1.03 -6.34 11.52
N TYR A 100 0.09 -6.33 10.59
CA TYR A 100 -1.28 -5.89 10.86
C TYR A 100 -1.97 -6.78 11.91
N GLN A 101 -1.81 -8.10 11.82
CA GLN A 101 -2.37 -9.04 12.81
C GLN A 101 -1.78 -8.78 14.20
N GLN A 102 -0.46 -8.60 14.30
CA GLN A 102 0.21 -8.25 15.56
C GLN A 102 -0.30 -6.91 16.12
N TYR A 103 -0.45 -5.89 15.26
CA TYR A 103 -0.99 -4.60 15.65
C TYR A 103 -2.42 -4.73 16.19
N ARG A 104 -3.28 -5.48 15.49
CA ARG A 104 -4.66 -5.73 15.93
C ARG A 104 -4.72 -6.38 17.31
N GLU A 105 -3.91 -7.41 17.57
CA GLU A 105 -3.87 -8.10 18.86
C GLU A 105 -3.40 -7.17 19.98
N ARG A 106 -2.36 -6.37 19.72
CA ARG A 106 -1.80 -5.43 20.70
C ARG A 106 -2.77 -4.29 21.07
N HIS A 107 -3.56 -3.83 20.10
CA HIS A 107 -4.43 -2.66 20.25
C HIS A 107 -5.92 -3.00 20.36
N ASP A 108 -6.26 -4.29 20.42
CA ASP A 108 -7.62 -4.83 20.50
C ASP A 108 -8.56 -4.35 19.38
N ILE A 109 -8.05 -4.30 18.15
CA ILE A 109 -8.78 -3.74 16.99
C ILE A 109 -9.53 -4.83 16.22
N GLY A 110 -10.83 -4.57 15.99
CA GLY A 110 -11.67 -5.39 15.12
C GLY A 110 -12.23 -6.65 15.79
N ARG A 111 -12.52 -6.59 17.10
CA ARG A 111 -13.54 -7.43 17.72
C ARG A 111 -14.90 -6.85 17.35
N TRP A 112 -15.57 -7.43 16.36
CA TRP A 112 -16.96 -7.16 16.01
C TRP A 112 -17.79 -8.38 16.35
#